data_AF-W1U9U8-F1
#
_entry.id   AF-W1U9U8-F1
#
_cell.length_a   1.000
_cell.length_b   1.000
_cell.length_c   1.000
_cell.angle_alpha   90.00
_cell.angle_beta   90.00
_cell.angle_gamma   90.00
#
_symmetry.space_group_name_H-M   'P 1'
#
loop_
_entity.id
_entity.type
_entity.pdbx_description
1 polymer ?
#
loop_
_entity_poly.entity_id
_entity_poly.type
_entity_poly.pdbx_seq_one_letter_code
_entity_poly.pdbx_strand_id
1 'polypeptide(L)'
;MLKRNIDLIVGSLFIFYFIIINFMSLLMFKYLFLILGLLCFIYHFIKKYLNKKCTLYKIAKGVICCVLTIFILVESIMVLYPKHDLDTKCDYIIVLGALVNKNKISQSLKERLDSCVEYLHLTHDNPKIIVSGGQGRGENISEAS
;
A
#
# COMPACT_ATOMS: atom_id res chain seq x y z
N MET A 1 -25.32 16.38 -16.39
CA MET A 1 -25.57 14.95 -16.12
C MET A 1 -24.40 14.28 -15.38
N LEU A 2 -23.15 14.53 -15.78
CA LEU A 2 -21.93 13.93 -15.21
C LEU A 2 -21.78 14.11 -13.68
N LYS A 3 -22.02 15.33 -13.15
CA LYS A 3 -21.94 15.65 -11.71
C LYS A 3 -22.82 14.79 -10.80
N ARG A 4 -23.89 14.17 -11.33
CA ARG A 4 -24.83 13.36 -10.54
C ARG A 4 -24.34 11.93 -10.31
N ASN A 5 -23.42 11.41 -11.13
CA ASN A 5 -23.02 10.01 -11.13
C ASN A 5 -21.53 9.79 -10.80
N ILE A 6 -20.82 10.83 -10.35
CA ILE A 6 -19.38 10.76 -10.02
C ILE A 6 -19.10 9.64 -9.01
N ASP A 7 -19.92 9.51 -7.97
CA ASP A 7 -19.76 8.48 -6.93
C ASP A 7 -19.84 7.05 -7.49
N LEU A 8 -20.63 6.81 -8.54
CA LEU A 8 -20.69 5.50 -9.22
C LEU A 8 -19.44 5.22 -10.05
N ILE A 9 -18.92 6.24 -10.73
CA ILE A 9 -17.68 6.12 -11.52
C ILE A 9 -16.50 5.82 -10.58
N VAL A 10 -16.38 6.57 -9.48
CA VAL A 10 -15.35 6.37 -8.45
C VAL A 10 -15.49 4.99 -7.79
N GLY A 11 -16.72 4.60 -7.43
CA GLY A 11 -16.98 3.27 -6.86
C GLY A 11 -16.60 2.13 -7.82
N SER A 12 -16.94 2.26 -9.10
CA SER A 12 -16.58 1.30 -10.14
C SER A 12 -15.05 1.20 -10.31
N LEU A 13 -14.33 2.31 -10.27
CA LEU A 13 -12.87 2.33 -10.36
C LEU A 13 -12.23 1.59 -9.18
N PHE A 14 -12.71 1.79 -7.95
CA PHE A 14 -12.19 1.07 -6.79
C PHE A 14 -12.41 -0.45 -6.84
N ILE A 15 -13.58 -0.88 -7.32
CA ILE A 15 -13.88 -2.31 -7.50
C ILE A 15 -12.99 -2.90 -8.60
N PHE A 16 -12.79 -2.18 -9.70
CA PHE A 16 -11.90 -2.61 -10.78
C PHE A 16 -10.45 -2.75 -10.30
N TYR A 17 -9.96 -1.77 -9.52
CA TYR A 17 -8.65 -1.82 -8.89
C TYR A 17 -8.49 -3.03 -7.96
N PHE A 18 -9.51 -3.35 -7.15
CA PHE A 18 -9.54 -4.55 -6.33
C PHE A 18 -9.39 -5.83 -7.18
N ILE A 19 -10.09 -5.93 -8.31
CA ILE A 19 -10.00 -7.10 -9.21
C ILE A 19 -8.57 -7.28 -9.74
N ILE A 20 -7.94 -6.18 -10.18
CA ILE A 20 -6.55 -6.20 -10.66
C ILE A 20 -5.59 -6.68 -9.57
N ILE A 21 -5.67 -6.09 -8.38
CA ILE A 21 -4.78 -6.47 -7.27
C ILE A 21 -5.05 -7.91 -6.82
N ASN A 22 -6.30 -8.36 -6.85
CA ASN A 22 -6.61 -9.73 -6.46
C ASN A 22 -5.89 -10.76 -7.34
N PHE A 23 -5.63 -10.42 -8.61
CA PHE A 23 -4.86 -11.26 -9.52
C PHE A 23 -3.35 -11.16 -9.28
N MET A 24 -2.84 -9.96 -8.94
CA MET A 24 -1.40 -9.68 -8.85
C MET A 24 -0.79 -9.96 -7.47
N SER A 25 -1.54 -9.80 -6.38
CA SER A 25 -0.97 -9.74 -5.03
C SER A 25 -1.84 -10.35 -3.93
N LEU A 26 -1.15 -10.92 -2.93
CA LEU A 26 -1.70 -11.45 -1.68
C LEU A 26 -1.92 -10.37 -0.60
N LEU A 27 -1.66 -9.08 -0.90
CA LEU A 27 -1.85 -8.01 0.08
C LEU A 27 -3.31 -7.93 0.55
N MET A 28 -3.53 -8.06 1.86
CA MET A 28 -4.85 -7.92 2.50
C MET A 28 -5.42 -6.49 2.35
N PHE A 29 -4.56 -5.51 2.09
CA PHE A 29 -4.97 -4.12 1.86
C PHE A 29 -5.95 -3.96 0.68
N LYS A 30 -5.98 -4.91 -0.26
CA LYS A 30 -6.93 -4.90 -1.38
C LYS A 30 -8.39 -4.82 -0.96
N TYR A 31 -8.76 -5.45 0.16
CA TYR A 31 -10.14 -5.44 0.67
C TYR A 31 -10.61 -4.05 1.11
N LEU A 32 -9.69 -3.12 1.42
CA LEU A 32 -10.03 -1.73 1.71
C LEU A 32 -10.74 -1.08 0.52
N PHE A 33 -10.21 -1.26 -0.69
CA PHE A 33 -10.77 -0.69 -1.92
C PHE A 33 -12.13 -1.29 -2.27
N LEU A 34 -12.34 -2.58 -1.98
CA LEU A 34 -13.65 -3.21 -2.15
C LEU A 34 -14.70 -2.56 -1.23
N ILE A 35 -14.38 -2.37 0.05
CA ILE A 35 -15.28 -1.73 1.02
C ILE A 35 -15.57 -0.28 0.61
N LEU A 36 -14.56 0.49 0.23
CA LEU A 36 -14.73 1.87 -0.23
C LEU A 36 -15.61 1.95 -1.48
N GLY A 37 -15.42 1.04 -2.45
CA GLY A 37 -16.26 0.95 -3.64
C GLY A 37 -17.73 0.69 -3.31
N LEU A 38 -18.00 -0.27 -2.42
CA LEU A 38 -19.37 -0.55 -1.94
C LEU A 38 -19.99 0.63 -1.20
N LEU A 39 -19.24 1.31 -0.34
CA LEU A 39 -19.69 2.51 0.36
C LEU A 39 -20.07 3.65 -0.61
N CYS A 40 -19.33 3.83 -1.70
CA CYS A 40 -19.67 4.80 -2.75
C CYS A 40 -21.01 4.46 -3.43
N PHE A 41 -21.27 3.19 -3.73
CA PHE A 41 -22.55 2.73 -4.27
C PHE A 41 -23.71 2.98 -3.29
N ILE A 42 -23.53 2.60 -2.02
CA ILE A 42 -24.53 2.84 -0.97
C ILE A 42 -24.82 4.33 -0.82
N TYR A 43 -23.76 5.16 -0.77
CA TYR A 43 -23.90 6.62 -0.72
C TYR A 43 -24.68 7.18 -1.91
N HIS A 44 -24.49 6.64 -3.13
CA HIS A 44 -25.23 7.09 -4.30
C HIS A 44 -26.76 6.93 -4.16
N PHE A 45 -27.22 5.84 -3.54
CA PHE A 45 -28.64 5.62 -3.31
C PHE A 45 -29.18 6.48 -2.15
N ILE A 46 -28.43 6.58 -1.05
CA ILE A 46 -28.90 7.29 0.16
C ILE A 46 -28.84 8.81 -0.04
N LYS A 47 -27.92 9.35 -0.86
CA LYS A 47 -27.75 10.82 -1.04
C LYS A 47 -29.01 11.55 -1.50
N LYS A 48 -29.97 10.84 -2.13
CA LYS A 48 -31.27 11.40 -2.54
C LYS A 48 -32.16 11.70 -1.32
N TYR A 49 -31.99 10.93 -0.26
CA TYR A 49 -32.73 11.02 1.01
C TYR A 49 -31.99 11.84 2.07
N LEU A 50 -30.69 12.14 1.89
CA LEU A 50 -29.95 13.00 2.80
C LEU A 50 -30.39 14.46 2.70
N ASN A 51 -30.85 15.01 3.82
CA ASN A 51 -31.17 16.43 3.94
C ASN A 51 -29.88 17.26 4.01
N LYS A 52 -29.50 17.87 2.88
CA LYS A 52 -28.28 18.70 2.73
C LYS A 52 -28.26 19.95 3.62
N LYS A 53 -29.40 20.33 4.23
CA LYS A 53 -29.48 21.45 5.17
C LYS A 53 -29.09 21.08 6.61
N CYS A 54 -29.04 19.79 6.95
CA CYS A 54 -28.61 19.37 8.29
C CYS A 54 -27.16 19.77 8.56
N THR A 55 -26.91 20.38 9.73
CA THR A 55 -25.56 20.72 10.21
C THR A 55 -24.65 19.49 10.24
N LEU A 56 -25.19 18.32 10.59
CA LEU A 56 -24.48 17.05 10.60
C LEU A 56 -23.87 16.68 9.23
N TYR A 57 -24.59 16.96 8.12
CA TYR A 57 -24.08 16.71 6.77
C TYR A 57 -22.86 17.58 6.45
N LYS A 58 -22.86 18.84 6.88
CA LYS A 58 -21.73 19.76 6.68
C LYS A 58 -20.51 19.30 7.47
N ILE A 59 -20.70 18.90 8.73
CA ILE A 59 -19.63 18.37 9.59
C ILE A 59 -19.05 17.09 8.99
N ALA A 60 -19.89 16.12 8.65
CA ALA A 60 -19.44 14.85 8.05
C ALA A 60 -18.65 15.09 6.75
N LYS A 61 -19.12 16.00 5.89
CA LYS A 61 -18.40 16.38 4.66
C LYS A 61 -17.04 17.01 4.98
N GLY A 62 -16.97 17.87 5.99
CA GLY A 62 -15.72 18.48 6.46
C GLY A 62 -14.70 17.44 6.95
N VAL A 63 -15.15 16.48 7.77
CA VAL A 63 -14.32 15.39 8.28
C VAL A 63 -13.77 14.52 7.14
N ILE A 64 -14.63 14.09 6.21
CA ILE A 64 -14.20 13.29 5.05
C ILE A 64 -13.16 14.06 4.22
N CYS A 65 -13.38 15.36 3.99
CA CYS A 65 -12.43 16.20 3.26
C CYS A 65 -11.07 16.29 3.98
N CYS A 66 -11.06 16.43 5.30
CA CYS A 66 -9.84 16.47 6.09
C CYS A 66 -9.08 15.14 6.01
N VAL A 67 -9.78 14.02 6.19
CA VAL A 67 -9.18 12.67 6.11
C VAL A 67 -8.56 12.44 4.73
N LEU A 68 -9.29 12.77 3.66
CA LEU A 68 -8.77 12.65 2.29
C LEU A 68 -7.54 13.53 2.05
N THR A 69 -7.52 14.74 2.62
CA THR A 69 -6.37 15.65 2.49
C THR A 69 -5.14 15.09 3.17
N ILE A 70 -5.29 14.57 4.40
CA ILE A 70 -4.20 13.92 5.14
C ILE A 70 -3.70 12.68 4.40
N PHE A 71 -4.63 11.85 3.89
CA PHE A 71 -4.28 10.66 3.12
C PHE A 71 -3.47 11.00 1.87
N ILE A 72 -3.93 11.96 1.06
CA ILE A 72 -3.21 12.40 -0.14
C ILE A 72 -1.82 12.95 0.23
N LEU A 73 -1.71 13.71 1.31
CA LEU A 73 -0.44 14.28 1.76
C LEU A 73 0.55 13.18 2.16
N VAL A 74 0.13 12.21 2.97
CA VAL A 74 0.98 11.10 3.40
C VAL A 74 1.42 10.24 2.20
N GLU A 75 0.47 9.86 1.34
CA GLU A 75 0.77 9.09 0.12
C GLU A 75 1.72 9.85 -0.81
N SER A 76 1.52 11.16 -0.98
CA SER A 76 2.41 11.99 -1.82
C SER A 76 3.82 12.02 -1.26
N ILE A 77 3.98 12.18 0.06
CA ILE A 77 5.30 12.11 0.70
C ILE A 77 5.93 10.73 0.48
N MET A 78 5.17 9.65 0.65
CA MET A 78 5.69 8.29 0.45
C MET A 78 6.12 8.01 -1.00
N VAL A 79 5.40 8.56 -1.99
CA VAL A 79 5.72 8.40 -3.41
C VAL A 79 6.90 9.28 -3.83
N LEU A 80 6.97 10.51 -3.33
CA LEU A 80 8.04 11.47 -3.63
C LEU A 80 9.32 11.20 -2.83
N TYR A 81 9.26 10.36 -1.79
CA TYR A 81 10.44 10.01 -1.02
C TYR A 81 11.49 9.37 -1.94
N PRO A 82 12.72 9.93 -2.01
CA PRO A 82 13.73 9.43 -2.91
C PRO A 82 14.08 7.98 -2.55
N LYS A 83 13.96 7.09 -3.54
CA LYS A 83 14.23 5.65 -3.38
C LYS A 83 15.69 5.29 -3.66
N HIS A 84 16.46 6.21 -4.22
CA HIS A 84 17.80 5.95 -4.75
C HIS A 84 18.75 7.09 -4.39
N ASP A 85 19.30 7.08 -3.17
CA ASP A 85 20.57 7.73 -2.90
C ASP A 85 21.69 6.71 -3.18
N LEU A 86 21.98 6.51 -4.47
CA LEU A 86 23.01 5.57 -4.94
C LEU A 86 24.42 6.20 -4.93
N ASP A 87 24.54 7.50 -4.68
CA ASP A 87 25.81 8.24 -4.75
C ASP A 87 26.66 8.12 -3.47
N THR A 88 26.15 7.46 -2.43
CA THR A 88 26.90 7.29 -1.18
C THR A 88 27.46 5.88 -1.07
N LYS A 89 28.79 5.80 -1.03
CA LYS A 89 29.52 4.57 -0.72
C LYS A 89 29.06 4.06 0.64
N CYS A 90 28.69 2.80 0.75
CA CYS A 90 28.07 2.25 1.95
C CYS A 90 28.97 1.16 2.52
N ASP A 91 29.33 1.22 3.80
CA ASP A 91 30.18 0.19 4.41
C ASP A 91 29.37 -1.06 4.81
N TYR A 92 28.07 -0.89 5.07
CA TYR A 92 27.18 -1.94 5.57
C TYR A 92 25.79 -1.87 4.95
N ILE A 93 25.27 -3.02 4.51
CA ILE A 93 23.87 -3.16 4.10
C ILE A 93 23.17 -4.10 5.07
N ILE A 94 22.03 -3.67 5.63
CA ILE A 94 21.19 -4.52 6.46
C ILE A 94 19.92 -4.88 5.68
N VAL A 95 19.77 -6.16 5.37
CA VAL A 95 18.53 -6.70 4.79
C VAL A 95 17.66 -7.22 5.94
N LEU A 96 16.54 -6.56 6.17
CA LEU A 96 15.61 -6.92 7.25
C LEU A 96 14.69 -8.07 6.82
N GLY A 97 14.51 -9.04 7.71
CA GLY A 97 13.65 -10.20 7.53
C GLY A 97 12.19 -9.83 7.29
N ALA A 98 11.50 -10.69 6.54
CA ALA A 98 10.09 -10.53 6.23
C ALA A 98 9.44 -11.88 5.95
N LEU A 99 8.83 -12.51 6.95
CA LEU A 99 7.94 -13.68 6.89
C LEU A 99 8.32 -14.76 5.86
N VAL A 100 8.54 -15.98 6.33
CA VAL A 100 8.67 -17.16 5.47
C VAL A 100 7.40 -18.00 5.49
N ASN A 101 6.89 -18.35 4.32
CA ASN A 101 5.78 -19.29 4.19
C ASN A 101 6.30 -20.72 4.10
N LYS A 102 6.41 -21.40 5.25
CA LYS A 102 6.99 -22.75 5.39
C LYS A 102 8.44 -22.78 4.91
N ASN A 103 8.68 -23.20 3.67
CA ASN A 103 10.00 -23.30 3.04
C ASN A 103 10.21 -22.25 1.94
N LYS A 104 9.24 -21.36 1.69
CA LYS A 104 9.29 -20.37 0.61
C LYS A 104 9.27 -18.97 1.20
N ILE A 105 10.27 -18.16 0.86
CA ILE A 105 10.32 -16.74 1.26
C ILE A 105 9.06 -16.00 0.80
N SER A 106 8.57 -15.05 1.60
CA SER A 106 7.50 -14.16 1.15
C SER A 106 7.97 -13.27 0.01
N GLN A 107 7.00 -12.72 -0.72
CA GLN A 107 7.26 -11.74 -1.77
C GLN A 107 8.00 -10.50 -1.22
N SER A 108 7.70 -10.09 0.02
CA SER A 108 8.35 -8.96 0.68
C SER A 108 9.84 -9.23 0.94
N LEU A 109 10.20 -10.41 1.46
CA LEU A 109 11.61 -10.77 1.66
C LEU A 109 12.35 -10.90 0.34
N LYS A 110 11.70 -11.48 -0.68
CA LYS A 110 12.28 -11.57 -2.02
C LYS A 110 12.59 -10.18 -2.59
N GLU A 111 11.64 -9.25 -2.56
CA GLU A 111 11.82 -7.89 -3.08
C GLU A 111 12.93 -7.13 -2.34
N ARG A 112 13.08 -7.34 -1.03
CA ARG A 112 14.17 -6.74 -0.23
C ARG A 112 15.54 -7.30 -0.61
N LEU A 113 15.65 -8.61 -0.81
CA LEU A 113 16.88 -9.27 -1.24
C LEU A 113 17.24 -8.84 -2.67
N ASP A 114 16.26 -8.83 -3.57
CA ASP A 114 16.42 -8.39 -4.97
C ASP A 114 16.92 -6.93 -5.02
N SER A 115 16.36 -6.05 -4.18
CA SER A 115 16.81 -4.64 -4.06
C SER A 115 18.26 -4.51 -3.58
N CYS A 116 18.69 -5.39 -2.65
CA CYS A 116 20.07 -5.44 -2.20
C CYS A 116 21.01 -5.87 -3.34
N VAL A 117 20.63 -6.90 -4.09
CA VAL A 117 21.39 -7.38 -5.26
C VAL A 117 21.48 -6.29 -6.34
N GLU A 118 20.37 -5.62 -6.63
CA GLU A 118 20.31 -4.49 -7.58
C GLU A 118 21.25 -3.35 -7.16
N TYR A 119 21.25 -2.98 -5.87
CA TYR A 119 22.16 -1.97 -5.34
C TYR A 119 23.64 -2.32 -5.56
N LEU A 120 24.04 -3.56 -5.27
CA LEU A 120 25.41 -4.04 -5.47
C LEU A 120 25.83 -4.01 -6.95
N HIS A 121 24.90 -4.34 -7.86
CA HIS A 121 25.14 -4.28 -9.30
C HIS A 121 25.33 -2.86 -9.81
N LEU A 122 24.56 -1.89 -9.30
CA LEU A 122 24.60 -0.49 -9.76
C LEU A 122 25.81 0.28 -9.21
N THR A 123 26.18 0.04 -7.95
CA THR A 123 27.25 0.80 -7.28
C THR A 123 28.64 0.22 -7.48
N HIS A 124 28.75 -1.06 -7.87
CA HIS A 124 30.00 -1.82 -7.90
C HIS A 124 30.79 -1.77 -6.58
N ASP A 125 30.12 -1.48 -5.47
CA ASP A 125 30.70 -1.41 -4.13
C ASP A 125 30.71 -2.80 -3.49
N ASN A 126 31.53 -2.98 -2.45
CA ASN A 126 31.62 -4.27 -1.74
C ASN A 126 31.34 -4.12 -0.22
N PRO A 127 30.13 -3.66 0.16
CA PRO A 127 29.73 -3.49 1.55
C PRO A 127 29.65 -4.83 2.29
N LYS A 128 29.75 -4.76 3.62
CA LYS A 128 29.39 -5.91 4.47
C LYS A 128 27.88 -6.05 4.55
N ILE A 129 27.36 -7.16 4.02
CA ILE A 129 25.93 -7.47 4.01
C ILE A 129 25.55 -8.23 5.28
N ILE A 130 24.51 -7.76 5.97
CA ILE A 130 23.91 -8.37 7.15
C ILE A 130 22.47 -8.72 6.80
N VAL A 131 22.17 -10.01 6.69
CA VAL A 131 20.78 -10.48 6.60
C VAL A 131 20.30 -10.75 8.01
N SER A 132 19.22 -10.08 8.42
CA SER A 132 18.62 -10.18 9.74
C SER A 132 17.25 -10.83 9.62
N GLY A 133 16.84 -11.64 10.59
CA GLY A 133 15.53 -12.27 10.59
C GLY A 133 15.51 -13.56 11.40
N GLY A 134 14.41 -13.82 12.11
CA GLY A 134 14.27 -14.99 12.99
C GLY A 134 13.62 -16.17 12.29
N GLN A 135 13.16 -17.14 13.05
CA GLN A 135 12.18 -18.14 12.60
C GLN A 135 10.87 -17.90 13.35
N GLY A 136 9.83 -17.53 12.62
CA GLY A 136 8.49 -17.30 13.12
C GLY A 136 7.71 -18.59 13.37
N ARG A 137 6.56 -18.45 14.04
CA ARG A 137 5.66 -19.59 14.31
C ARG A 137 5.01 -20.06 13.01
N GLY A 138 5.31 -21.30 12.60
CA GLY A 138 4.79 -21.90 11.35
C GLY A 138 5.73 -21.78 10.16
N GLU A 139 6.93 -21.23 10.38
CA GLU A 139 8.02 -21.22 9.41
C GLU A 139 8.91 -22.43 9.64
N ASN A 140 9.43 -23.04 8.57
CA ASN A 140 10.32 -24.21 8.68
C ASN A 140 11.80 -23.84 8.55
N ILE A 141 12.09 -22.61 8.14
CA ILE A 141 13.43 -22.04 7.96
C ILE A 141 13.43 -20.63 8.53
N SER A 142 14.62 -20.09 8.79
CA SER A 142 14.77 -18.71 9.25
C SER A 142 14.67 -17.72 8.09
N GLU A 143 14.15 -16.52 8.34
CA GLU A 143 14.17 -15.40 7.39
C GLU A 143 15.59 -14.98 6.97
N ALA A 144 16.62 -15.38 7.74
CA ALA A 144 18.02 -15.07 7.47
C ALA A 144 18.87 -16.30 7.03
N SER A 145 18.26 -17.47 6.83
CA SER A 145 18.96 -18.70 6.39
C SER A 145 19.19 -18.79 4.89
#